data_AF-A0A7V8YR45-F1
#
_entry.id   AF-A0A7V8YR45-F1
#
_cell.length_a   1.000
_cell.length_b   1.000
_cell.length_c   1.000
_cell.angle_alpha   90.00
_cell.angle_beta   90.00
_cell.angle_gamma   90.00
#
_symmetry.space_group_name_H-M   'P 1'
#
loop_
_entity.id
_entity.type
_entity.pdbx_description
1 polymer ?
#
loop_
_entity_poly.entity_id
_entity_poly.type
_entity_poly.pdbx_seq_one_letter_code
_entity_poly.pdbx_strand_id
1 'polypeptide(L)'
;MNGPQILAHRGANRVARENTIEAFVEAGALGADGVELDLHRSADGVLVVHHDADAAGIGVLGEHDFAVIRRALPYVPTLEEVLDACAGLLVNVEVKNLPGDADFDPDDRAAAALVTLLHARSPRDEVLISSFNLITIDRVRTLDPALATGFLTLVGFDPLDGAAIAHDHGHAAVHPDVRSLPGPA
;
A
#
# COMPACT_ATOMS: atom_id res chain seq x y z
N MET A 1 5.70 5.04 -21.87
CA MET A 1 4.91 3.82 -22.20
C MET A 1 3.58 4.27 -22.78
N ASN A 2 3.03 3.58 -23.79
CA ASN A 2 1.79 3.97 -24.50
C ASN A 2 0.66 2.95 -24.29
N GLY A 3 0.39 2.57 -23.04
CA GLY A 3 -0.67 1.61 -22.69
C GLY A 3 -0.99 1.63 -21.19
N PRO A 4 -2.08 0.96 -20.76
CA PRO A 4 -2.39 0.82 -19.34
C PRO A 4 -1.27 0.05 -18.63
N GLN A 5 -0.88 0.51 -17.44
CA GLN A 5 0.05 -0.22 -16.57
C GLN A 5 -0.68 -1.33 -15.82
N ILE A 6 -0.04 -2.48 -15.67
CA ILE A 6 -0.54 -3.64 -14.94
C ILE A 6 0.21 -3.78 -13.62
N LEU A 7 -0.48 -3.52 -12.52
CA LEU A 7 0.05 -3.71 -11.17
C LEU A 7 -0.46 -5.03 -10.60
N ALA A 8 0.45 -5.87 -10.11
CA ALA A 8 0.09 -7.14 -9.49
C ALA A 8 -0.39 -6.92 -8.04
N HIS A 9 -1.69 -7.10 -7.80
CA HIS A 9 -2.34 -6.96 -6.49
C HIS A 9 -1.75 -7.95 -5.47
N ARG A 10 -1.07 -7.43 -4.44
CA ARG A 10 -0.30 -8.18 -3.44
C ARG A 10 0.79 -9.09 -4.03
N GLY A 11 1.36 -8.69 -5.17
CA GLY A 11 2.29 -9.50 -5.97
C GLY A 11 1.57 -10.59 -6.77
N ALA A 12 2.32 -11.60 -7.25
CA ALA A 12 1.78 -12.74 -7.99
C ALA A 12 1.05 -13.74 -7.06
N ASN A 13 0.01 -13.26 -6.36
CA ASN A 13 -0.71 -13.97 -5.28
C ASN A 13 -1.43 -15.27 -5.70
N ARG A 14 -1.51 -15.55 -7.00
CA ARG A 14 -2.02 -16.82 -7.55
C ARG A 14 -0.94 -17.89 -7.64
N VAL A 15 0.33 -17.51 -7.55
CA VAL A 15 1.50 -18.36 -7.75
C VAL A 15 2.33 -18.46 -6.47
N ALA A 16 2.42 -17.38 -5.70
CA ALA A 16 3.08 -17.32 -4.41
C ALA A 16 2.13 -16.72 -3.35
N ARG A 17 2.54 -16.77 -2.07
CA ARG A 17 1.78 -16.16 -0.98
C ARG A 17 1.73 -14.65 -1.20
N GLU A 18 0.53 -14.06 -1.10
CA GLU A 18 0.35 -12.62 -1.20
C GLU A 18 1.21 -11.85 -0.19
N ASN A 19 1.59 -10.61 -0.54
CA ASN A 19 2.34 -9.71 0.34
C ASN A 19 3.70 -10.29 0.82
N THR A 20 4.34 -11.16 0.03
CA THR A 20 5.71 -11.64 0.30
C THR A 20 6.69 -11.28 -0.79
N ILE A 21 7.98 -11.29 -0.45
CA ILE A 21 9.08 -11.04 -1.39
C ILE A 21 8.99 -11.96 -2.62
N GLU A 22 8.68 -13.24 -2.41
CA GLU A 22 8.55 -14.20 -3.50
C GLU A 22 7.42 -13.82 -4.48
N ALA A 23 6.27 -13.37 -3.98
CA ALA A 23 5.18 -12.92 -4.85
C ALA A 23 5.52 -11.65 -5.63
N PHE A 24 6.25 -10.72 -5.02
CA PHE A 24 6.65 -9.49 -5.71
C PHE A 24 7.72 -9.74 -6.77
N VAL A 25 8.73 -10.55 -6.47
CA VAL A 25 9.77 -10.96 -7.44
C VAL A 25 9.14 -11.72 -8.62
N GLU A 26 8.22 -12.65 -8.34
CA GLU A 26 7.52 -13.40 -9.39
C GLU A 26 6.64 -12.49 -10.25
N ALA A 27 5.98 -11.48 -9.67
CA ALA A 27 5.20 -10.51 -10.45
C ALA A 27 6.07 -9.76 -11.48
N GLY A 28 7.26 -9.30 -11.07
CA GLY A 28 8.23 -8.68 -11.97
C GLY A 28 8.71 -9.65 -13.05
N ALA A 29 8.99 -10.91 -12.69
CA ALA A 29 9.42 -11.94 -13.64
C ALA A 29 8.34 -12.28 -14.68
N LEU A 30 7.07 -12.19 -14.31
CA LEU A 30 5.91 -12.36 -15.20
C LEU A 30 5.62 -11.12 -16.08
N GLY A 31 6.36 -10.03 -15.88
CA GLY A 31 6.26 -8.82 -16.70
C GLY A 31 5.21 -7.81 -16.23
N ALA A 32 4.85 -7.80 -14.94
CA ALA A 32 4.06 -6.72 -14.37
C ALA A 32 4.83 -5.38 -14.43
N ASP A 33 4.12 -4.28 -14.71
CA ASP A 33 4.71 -2.93 -14.69
C ASP A 33 4.96 -2.44 -13.25
N GLY A 34 4.25 -3.03 -12.29
CA GLY A 34 4.38 -2.74 -10.88
C GLY A 34 3.72 -3.77 -9.99
N VAL A 35 3.80 -3.56 -8.69
CA VAL A 35 3.14 -4.36 -7.67
C VAL A 35 2.34 -3.45 -6.75
N GLU A 36 1.30 -4.01 -6.15
CA GLU A 36 0.56 -3.38 -5.07
C GLU A 36 0.76 -4.19 -3.80
N LEU A 37 0.76 -3.53 -2.64
CA LEU A 37 0.96 -4.13 -1.33
C LEU A 37 0.15 -3.43 -0.24
N ASP A 38 -0.10 -4.15 0.84
CA ASP A 38 -0.82 -3.65 2.02
C ASP A 38 0.17 -3.36 3.16
N LEU A 39 0.12 -2.14 3.71
CA LEU A 39 1.07 -1.65 4.71
C LEU A 39 0.42 -1.49 6.09
N HIS A 40 1.09 -2.05 7.10
CA HIS A 40 0.83 -1.81 8.52
C HIS A 40 2.10 -1.30 9.22
N ARG A 41 1.96 -0.87 10.48
CA ARG A 41 3.06 -0.41 11.35
C ARG A 41 3.11 -1.25 12.62
N SER A 42 4.26 -1.82 12.94
CA SER A 42 4.52 -2.54 14.20
C SER A 42 4.54 -1.60 15.42
N ALA A 43 4.54 -2.16 16.63
CA ALA A 43 4.59 -1.38 17.87
C ALA A 43 5.85 -0.49 17.97
N ASP A 44 7.01 -1.05 17.58
CA ASP A 44 8.30 -0.35 17.49
C ASP A 44 8.45 0.54 16.24
N GLY A 45 7.41 0.64 15.41
CA GLY A 45 7.33 1.58 14.30
C GLY A 45 7.94 1.14 12.98
N VAL A 46 8.31 -0.14 12.86
CA VAL A 46 8.72 -0.75 11.60
C VAL A 46 7.49 -0.89 10.70
N LEU A 47 7.65 -0.56 9.42
CA LEU A 47 6.61 -0.74 8.41
C LEU A 47 6.65 -2.18 7.89
N VAL A 48 5.55 -2.90 8.05
CA VAL A 48 5.41 -4.32 7.70
C VAL A 48 4.33 -4.50 6.65
N VAL A 49 4.48 -5.54 5.82
CA VAL A 49 3.64 -5.76 4.65
C VAL A 49 2.76 -6.99 4.88
N HIS A 50 1.45 -6.77 5.00
CA HIS A 50 0.46 -7.81 5.27
C HIS A 50 -0.95 -7.24 4.98
N HIS A 51 -1.90 -8.07 4.57
CA HIS A 51 -3.24 -7.57 4.24
C HIS A 51 -4.09 -7.23 5.48
N ASP A 52 -4.12 -8.16 6.45
CA ASP A 52 -4.95 -8.03 7.64
C ASP A 52 -4.16 -7.42 8.81
N ALA A 53 -4.79 -6.51 9.53
CA ALA A 53 -4.25 -5.96 10.78
C ALA A 53 -4.10 -7.03 11.87
N ASP A 54 -5.04 -7.96 11.96
CA ASP A 54 -5.01 -9.14 12.84
C ASP A 54 -4.52 -10.34 12.04
N ALA A 55 -3.32 -10.81 12.36
CA ALA A 55 -2.70 -11.93 11.69
C ALA A 55 -2.83 -13.22 12.52
N ALA A 56 -3.31 -14.27 11.86
CA ALA A 56 -3.53 -15.57 12.47
C ALA A 56 -2.26 -16.09 13.18
N GLY A 57 -2.39 -16.36 14.48
CA GLY A 57 -1.32 -16.90 15.31
C GLY A 57 -0.60 -15.87 16.18
N ILE A 58 -0.76 -14.57 15.92
CA ILE A 58 -0.20 -13.51 16.78
C ILE A 58 -1.22 -12.44 17.20
N GLY A 59 -2.30 -12.23 16.46
CA GLY A 59 -3.23 -11.13 16.74
C GLY A 59 -2.83 -9.86 15.99
N VAL A 60 -3.14 -8.71 16.57
CA VAL A 60 -2.95 -7.40 15.92
C VAL A 60 -1.46 -7.07 15.76
N LEU A 61 -1.01 -6.87 14.51
CA LEU A 61 0.38 -6.59 14.16
C LEU A 61 0.92 -5.34 14.89
N GLY A 62 0.10 -4.29 15.00
CA GLY A 62 0.46 -3.03 15.67
C GLY A 62 0.70 -3.15 17.18
N GLU A 63 0.37 -4.28 17.80
CA GLU A 63 0.60 -4.55 19.23
C GLU A 63 1.95 -5.25 19.50
N HIS A 64 2.71 -5.55 18.45
CA HIS A 64 3.95 -6.32 18.55
C HIS A 64 5.12 -5.61 17.88
N ASP A 65 6.31 -5.71 18.50
CA ASP A 65 7.56 -5.31 17.86
C ASP A 65 7.84 -6.20 16.65
N PHE A 66 8.50 -5.66 15.63
CA PHE A 66 8.75 -6.39 14.40
C PHE A 66 9.52 -7.71 14.61
N ALA A 67 10.46 -7.76 15.56
CA ALA A 67 11.17 -9.00 15.87
C ALA A 67 10.25 -10.13 16.35
N VAL A 68 9.12 -9.81 17.00
CA VAL A 68 8.10 -10.77 17.39
C VAL A 68 7.29 -11.21 16.18
N ILE A 69 6.86 -10.25 15.35
CA ILE A 69 6.13 -10.51 14.09
C ILE A 69 6.95 -11.44 13.19
N ARG A 70 8.20 -11.10 12.89
CA ARG A 70 9.11 -11.88 12.02
C ARG A 70 9.37 -13.29 12.56
N ARG A 71 9.41 -13.47 13.88
CA ARG A 71 9.60 -14.82 14.47
C ARG A 71 8.37 -15.69 14.28
N ALA A 72 7.17 -15.14 14.44
CA ALA A 72 5.93 -15.90 14.34
C ALA A 72 5.46 -16.07 12.89
N LEU A 73 5.67 -15.06 12.05
CA LEU A 73 5.31 -15.00 10.64
C LEU A 73 6.56 -14.68 9.82
N PRO A 74 7.47 -15.66 9.58
CA PRO A 74 8.73 -15.43 8.88
C PRO A 74 8.60 -14.87 7.45
N TYR A 75 7.41 -15.00 6.87
CA TYR A 75 7.09 -14.53 5.52
C TYR A 75 6.69 -13.05 5.45
N VAL A 76 6.41 -12.37 6.57
CA VAL A 76 6.01 -10.96 6.60
C VAL A 76 7.25 -10.08 6.38
N PRO A 77 7.38 -9.40 5.23
CA PRO A 77 8.51 -8.56 4.96
C PRO A 77 8.35 -7.17 5.59
N THR A 78 9.46 -6.45 5.74
CA THR A 78 9.40 -4.99 5.93
C THR A 78 9.16 -4.31 4.59
N LEU A 79 8.69 -3.07 4.61
CA LEU A 79 8.59 -2.29 3.39
C LEU A 79 9.96 -2.09 2.70
N GLU A 80 11.04 -1.92 3.47
CA GLU A 80 12.40 -1.76 2.91
C GLU A 80 12.82 -3.00 2.12
N GLU A 81 12.59 -4.20 2.66
CA GLU A 81 12.88 -5.45 1.96
C GLU A 81 12.06 -5.58 0.66
N VAL A 82 10.80 -5.15 0.66
CA VAL A 82 9.96 -5.17 -0.55
C VAL A 82 10.45 -4.18 -1.60
N LEU A 83 10.75 -2.93 -1.22
CA LEU A 83 11.26 -1.92 -2.15
C LEU A 83 12.60 -2.36 -2.77
N ASP A 84 13.48 -2.98 -1.99
CA ASP A 84 14.73 -3.53 -2.50
C ASP A 84 14.50 -4.67 -3.51
N ALA A 85 13.54 -5.57 -3.23
CA ALA A 85 13.19 -6.67 -4.12
C ALA A 85 12.48 -6.21 -5.40
N CYS A 86 11.81 -5.06 -5.36
CA CYS A 86 11.04 -4.48 -6.47
C CYS A 86 11.80 -3.39 -7.23
N ALA A 87 13.13 -3.31 -7.09
CA ALA A 87 13.92 -2.28 -7.73
C ALA A 87 13.64 -2.20 -9.26
N GLY A 88 13.17 -1.04 -9.71
CA GLY A 88 12.81 -0.79 -11.11
C GLY A 88 11.34 -1.06 -11.47
N LEU A 89 10.53 -1.51 -10.52
CA LEU A 89 9.07 -1.59 -10.64
C LEU A 89 8.40 -0.38 -9.96
N LEU A 90 7.21 -0.02 -10.43
CA LEU A 90 6.30 0.83 -9.66
C LEU A 90 5.76 0.03 -8.45
N VAL A 91 5.78 0.61 -7.25
CA VAL A 91 5.18 0.01 -6.05
C VAL A 91 4.02 0.88 -5.57
N ASN A 92 2.80 0.36 -5.63
CA ASN A 92 1.63 0.97 -5.00
C ASN A 92 1.49 0.49 -3.55
N VAL A 93 1.72 1.38 -2.60
CA VAL A 93 1.67 1.11 -1.16
C VAL A 93 0.31 1.52 -0.63
N GLU A 94 -0.58 0.57 -0.34
CA GLU A 94 -1.82 0.82 0.39
C GLU A 94 -1.53 0.98 1.89
N VAL A 95 -1.71 2.19 2.43
CA VAL A 95 -1.68 2.42 3.88
C VAL A 95 -3.04 2.02 4.46
N LYS A 96 -3.08 0.89 5.17
CA LYS A 96 -4.26 0.44 5.92
C LYS A 96 -4.45 1.33 7.13
N ASN A 97 -5.54 2.11 7.14
CA ASN A 97 -5.86 2.99 8.26
C ASN A 97 -7.33 3.43 8.26
N LEU A 98 -8.27 2.54 7.96
CA LEU A 98 -9.69 2.89 8.01
C LEU A 98 -10.18 2.97 9.46
N PRO A 99 -11.02 3.96 9.82
CA PRO A 99 -11.69 3.97 11.11
C PRO A 99 -12.48 2.67 11.33
N GLY A 100 -12.08 1.90 12.34
CA GLY A 100 -12.65 0.59 12.65
C GLY A 100 -11.70 -0.59 12.41
N ASP A 101 -10.58 -0.37 11.72
CA ASP A 101 -9.49 -1.35 11.65
C ASP A 101 -8.92 -1.62 13.05
N ALA A 102 -8.47 -2.85 13.29
CA ALA A 102 -7.98 -3.28 14.61
C ALA A 102 -6.74 -2.49 15.07
N ASP A 103 -5.94 -2.01 14.13
CA ASP A 103 -4.75 -1.19 14.35
C ASP A 103 -4.93 0.27 13.88
N PHE A 104 -6.19 0.75 13.79
CA PHE A 104 -6.48 2.13 13.38
C PHE A 104 -5.61 3.13 14.14
N ASP A 105 -4.92 3.98 13.37
CA ASP A 105 -3.92 4.93 13.83
C ASP A 105 -4.42 6.36 13.61
N PRO A 106 -5.09 6.99 14.60
CA PRO A 106 -5.68 8.31 14.45
C PRO A 106 -4.65 9.43 14.25
N ASP A 107 -3.37 9.16 14.53
CA ASP A 107 -2.27 10.11 14.40
C ASP A 107 -1.50 9.94 13.06
N ASP A 108 -1.91 9.01 12.19
CA ASP A 108 -1.29 8.70 10.89
C ASP A 108 0.25 8.52 11.00
N ARG A 109 0.72 7.85 12.05
CA ARG A 109 2.14 7.53 12.28
C ARG A 109 2.67 6.57 11.23
N ALA A 110 1.86 5.66 10.72
CA ALA A 110 2.23 4.81 9.58
C ALA A 110 2.56 5.64 8.33
N ALA A 111 1.71 6.62 7.98
CA ALA A 111 1.98 7.54 6.87
C ALA A 111 3.23 8.40 7.11
N ALA A 112 3.43 8.91 8.33
CA ALA A 112 4.62 9.70 8.66
C ALA A 112 5.92 8.87 8.57
N ALA A 113 5.89 7.62 9.06
CA ALA A 113 7.00 6.70 8.94
C ALA A 113 7.30 6.34 7.48
N LEU A 114 6.27 6.14 6.65
CA LEU A 114 6.41 5.88 5.22
C LEU A 114 7.12 7.03 4.50
N VAL A 115 6.68 8.27 4.70
CA VAL A 115 7.33 9.44 4.10
C VAL A 115 8.79 9.55 4.54
N THR A 116 9.06 9.35 5.84
CA THR A 116 10.43 9.37 6.38
C THR A 116 11.31 8.31 5.73
N LEU A 117 10.81 7.08 5.57
CA LEU A 117 11.52 5.99 4.91
C LEU A 117 11.82 6.33 3.44
N LEU A 118 10.83 6.80 2.68
CA LEU A 118 11.01 7.16 1.27
C LEU A 118 12.00 8.31 1.07
N HIS A 119 12.06 9.26 2.01
CA HIS A 119 13.07 10.33 1.98
C HIS A 119 14.49 9.83 2.21
N ALA A 120 14.66 8.74 2.97
CA ALA A 120 15.97 8.17 3.25
C ALA A 120 16.52 7.31 2.10
N ARG A 121 15.68 6.93 1.12
CA ARG A 121 16.07 6.03 0.02
C ARG A 121 16.71 6.77 -1.16
N SER A 122 17.77 6.17 -1.71
CA SER A 122 18.53 6.68 -2.86
C SER A 122 19.11 5.51 -3.69
N PRO A 123 18.84 5.42 -5.01
CA PRO A 123 17.98 6.30 -5.79
C PRO A 123 16.53 6.27 -5.29
N ARG A 124 15.73 7.28 -5.65
CA ARG A 124 14.31 7.32 -5.29
C ARG A 124 13.59 6.16 -5.97
N ASP A 125 12.84 5.37 -5.20
CA ASP A 125 11.93 4.36 -5.73
C ASP A 125 10.74 5.01 -6.43
N GLU A 126 10.12 4.29 -7.37
CA GLU A 126 8.89 4.72 -8.02
C GLU A 126 7.70 4.22 -7.20
N VAL A 127 7.11 5.11 -6.39
CA VAL A 127 6.06 4.75 -5.43
C VAL A 127 4.80 5.59 -5.64
N LEU A 128 3.65 4.91 -5.61
CA LEU A 128 2.32 5.50 -5.45
C LEU A 128 1.80 5.12 -4.06
N ILE A 129 1.26 6.08 -3.31
CA ILE A 129 0.74 5.80 -1.96
C ILE A 129 -0.78 5.88 -1.99
N SER A 130 -1.46 4.77 -1.72
CA SER A 130 -2.92 4.73 -1.71
C SER A 130 -3.50 4.47 -0.32
N SER A 131 -4.76 4.85 -0.11
CA SER A 131 -5.53 4.44 1.08
C SER A 131 -7.02 4.59 0.80
N PHE A 132 -7.84 3.79 1.48
CA PHE A 132 -9.30 4.03 1.56
C PHE A 132 -9.64 5.18 2.52
N ASN A 133 -8.69 5.62 3.36
CA ASN A 133 -8.86 6.76 4.24
C ASN A 133 -8.28 8.03 3.59
N LEU A 134 -9.16 8.95 3.16
CA LEU A 134 -8.77 10.22 2.55
C LEU A 134 -7.87 11.06 3.47
N ILE A 135 -8.11 11.02 4.79
CA ILE A 135 -7.29 11.75 5.77
C ILE A 135 -5.84 11.25 5.75
N THR A 136 -5.63 9.94 5.60
CA THR A 136 -4.30 9.33 5.57
C THR A 136 -3.51 9.75 4.34
N ILE A 137 -4.13 9.79 3.16
CA ILE A 137 -3.44 10.27 1.95
C ILE A 137 -3.29 11.80 1.93
N ASP A 138 -4.21 12.57 2.52
CA ASP A 138 -4.05 14.01 2.76
C ASP A 138 -2.84 14.28 3.67
N ARG A 139 -2.64 13.44 4.69
CA ARG A 139 -1.49 13.53 5.59
C ARG A 139 -0.18 13.30 4.85
N VAL A 140 -0.10 12.29 3.99
CA VAL A 140 1.07 12.04 3.14
C VAL A 140 1.40 13.27 2.31
N ARG A 141 0.40 13.86 1.62
CA ARG A 141 0.60 15.08 0.82
C ARG A 141 1.04 16.29 1.63
N THR A 142 0.52 16.43 2.85
CA THR A 142 0.92 17.51 3.76
C THR A 142 2.39 17.37 4.16
N LEU A 143 2.87 16.14 4.34
CA LEU A 143 4.26 15.85 4.69
C LEU A 143 5.21 15.98 3.50
N ASP A 144 4.80 15.53 2.31
CA ASP A 144 5.51 15.73 1.06
C ASP A 144 4.55 15.78 -0.15
N PRO A 145 4.30 16.96 -0.74
CA PRO A 145 3.40 17.09 -1.87
C PRO A 145 3.98 16.54 -3.19
N ALA A 146 5.26 16.17 -3.23
CA ALA A 146 5.89 15.55 -4.40
C ALA A 146 5.65 14.05 -4.50
N LEU A 147 5.21 13.40 -3.41
CA LEU A 147 4.83 11.99 -3.43
C LEU A 147 3.45 11.81 -4.08
N ALA A 148 3.38 10.90 -5.06
CA ALA A 148 2.12 10.57 -5.71
C ALA A 148 1.21 9.83 -4.72
N THR A 149 -0.07 10.21 -4.71
CA THR A 149 -1.09 9.59 -3.85
C THR A 149 -2.33 9.21 -4.65
N GLY A 150 -3.01 8.14 -4.23
CA GLY A 150 -4.22 7.62 -4.87
C GLY A 150 -5.35 7.34 -3.88
N PHE A 151 -6.57 7.79 -4.18
CA PHE A 151 -7.73 7.56 -3.34
C PHE A 151 -8.43 6.24 -3.69
N LEU A 152 -8.40 5.25 -2.78
CA LEU A 152 -9.17 4.02 -2.92
C LEU A 152 -10.62 4.24 -2.48
N THR A 153 -11.57 3.74 -3.28
CA THR A 153 -12.99 3.88 -2.95
C THR A 153 -13.67 2.52 -2.86
N LEU A 154 -14.58 2.39 -1.90
CA LEU A 154 -15.34 1.15 -1.67
C LEU A 154 -16.32 0.86 -2.81
N VAL A 155 -16.78 -0.39 -2.85
CA VAL A 155 -17.85 -0.83 -3.77
C VAL A 155 -19.08 0.05 -3.63
N GLY A 156 -19.64 0.48 -4.75
CA GLY A 156 -20.84 1.34 -4.80
C GLY A 156 -20.55 2.82 -4.63
N PHE A 157 -19.30 3.22 -4.36
CA PHE A 157 -18.89 4.62 -4.47
C PHE A 157 -18.80 5.01 -5.95
N ASP A 158 -19.39 6.16 -6.32
CA ASP A 158 -19.35 6.65 -7.70
C ASP A 158 -17.91 7.01 -8.10
N PRO A 159 -17.32 6.38 -9.14
CA PRO A 159 -15.96 6.69 -9.56
C PRO A 159 -15.74 8.15 -9.99
N LEU A 160 -16.77 8.84 -10.49
CA LEU A 160 -16.68 10.25 -10.87
C LEU A 160 -16.62 11.16 -9.65
N ASP A 161 -17.41 10.86 -8.61
CA ASP A 161 -17.29 11.56 -7.33
C ASP A 161 -15.92 11.31 -6.71
N GLY A 162 -15.43 10.07 -6.80
CA GLY A 162 -14.10 9.70 -6.29
C GLY A 162 -12.98 10.45 -7.01
N ALA A 163 -13.08 10.58 -8.34
CA ALA A 163 -12.15 11.36 -9.15
C ALA A 163 -12.20 12.86 -8.80
N ALA A 164 -13.39 13.42 -8.59
CA ALA A 164 -13.56 14.82 -8.19
C ALA A 164 -12.93 15.10 -6.82
N ILE A 165 -13.21 14.25 -5.82
CA ILE A 165 -12.60 14.34 -4.48
C ILE A 165 -11.08 14.22 -4.57
N ALA A 166 -10.58 13.21 -5.30
CA ALA A 166 -9.15 13.02 -5.49
C ALA A 166 -8.48 14.26 -6.11
N HIS A 167 -9.11 14.83 -7.14
CA HIS A 167 -8.62 16.04 -7.81
C HIS A 167 -8.60 17.26 -6.88
N ASP A 168 -9.68 17.50 -6.14
CA ASP A 168 -9.83 18.67 -5.25
C ASP A 168 -8.81 18.64 -4.09
N HIS A 169 -8.43 17.44 -3.65
CA HIS A 169 -7.40 17.22 -2.63
C HIS A 169 -5.96 17.15 -3.22
N GLY A 170 -5.84 17.18 -4.54
CA GLY A 170 -4.58 17.14 -5.28
C GLY A 170 -3.93 15.75 -5.36
N HIS A 171 -4.70 14.68 -5.17
CA HIS A 171 -4.25 13.31 -5.42
C HIS A 171 -4.12 13.03 -6.92
N ALA A 172 -3.18 12.16 -7.28
CA ALA A 172 -2.85 11.85 -8.67
C ALA A 172 -3.74 10.75 -9.27
N ALA A 173 -4.40 9.96 -8.43
CA ALA A 173 -5.19 8.81 -8.86
C ALA A 173 -6.44 8.60 -8.00
N VAL A 174 -7.42 7.90 -8.58
CA VAL A 174 -8.54 7.25 -7.88
C VAL A 174 -8.54 5.77 -8.24
N HIS A 175 -8.71 4.90 -7.26
CA HIS A 175 -8.71 3.46 -7.39
C HIS A 175 -10.12 2.92 -7.03
N PRO A 176 -11.08 2.99 -7.96
CA PRO A 176 -12.41 2.44 -7.73
C PRO A 176 -12.41 0.92 -7.79
N ASP A 177 -13.32 0.30 -7.04
CA ASP A 177 -13.64 -1.11 -7.27
C ASP A 177 -14.18 -1.28 -8.70
N VAL A 178 -13.72 -2.33 -9.40
CA VAL A 178 -14.12 -2.61 -10.78
C VAL A 178 -15.65 -2.73 -10.96
N ARG A 179 -16.38 -3.15 -9.92
CA ARG A 179 -17.85 -3.26 -9.94
C ARG A 179 -18.56 -1.91 -9.88
N SER A 180 -17.87 -0.85 -9.47
CA SER A 180 -18.37 0.52 -9.50
C SER A 180 -18.16 1.19 -10.86
N LEU A 181 -17.29 0.62 -11.72
CA LEU A 181 -17.07 1.17 -13.05
C LEU A 181 -18.27 0.87 -13.96
N PRO A 182 -18.70 1.83 -14.80
CA PRO A 182 -19.67 1.53 -15.84
C PRO A 182 -19.09 0.46 -16.76
N GLY A 183 -19.73 -0.72 -16.78
CA GLY A 183 -19.33 -1.80 -17.67
C GLY A 183 -19.53 -1.41 -19.14
N PRO A 184 -18.95 -2.16 -20.10
CA PRO A 184 -19.38 -2.04 -21.48
C PRO A 184 -20.90 -2.30 -21.56
N ALA A 185 -21.61 -1.42 -22.27
CA ALA A 185 -23.00 -1.64 -22.65
C ALA A 185 -23.13 -2.89 -23.55
#